data_AF-A0A2V6SG35-F1
#
_entry.id   AF-A0A2V6SG35-F1
#
_cell.length_a   1.000
_cell.length_b   1.000
_cell.length_c   1.000
_cell.angle_alpha   90.00
_cell.angle_beta   90.00
_cell.angle_gamma   90.00
#
_symmetry.space_group_name_H-M   'P 1'
#
loop_
_entity.id
_entity.type
_entity.pdbx_description
1 polymer ?
#
loop_
_entity_poly.entity_id
_entity_poly.type
_entity_poly.pdbx_seq_one_letter_code
_entity_poly.pdbx_strand_id
1 'polypeptide(L)'
;MSHPGDQDDLGARDTKHGGADQESTHASNCIIIVTMDRAAPARLAAWLDRAEILALDPPRLEALRDSLSAPDPPIWVGRWGTLVGFEAGPAHRRLVQFDRHGHLVAALRWSPDGELRWARCRTAAGAWIGVEPGVATHPGWGRSDQLWLLDGAEAWRPVEPLTVFRSLEWARLDHIPPLAEPGRLPHGAGSAVLNLVAALMKDQGVARVRYRGPFPSERLFTTLLECFRYDPRQTLPLERFVADGGLDWLPAPYESHRVAPWVTVSLRESIDTVTADGITFSRPDWQGVARREPRVVRVDGERVRCSFWILGGPLEDRLVLDQAGEVLEAPAAKEPEAAPAPLPPVWNTALADLIARESAAPLAAAIKEVLRDVAIEWGAVPDDLLRTWDRRIRLSGRLREAGQASLRGAAPGQERAEQALRFILEVARLLGPEIRTRAQALLEALPESEQRRRLEAAAAEPPPELDDALDESVGKLIALVARSA
;
A
#
# COMPACT_ATOMS: atom_id res chain seq x y z
N MET A 1 -17.72 -48.14 59.57
CA MET A 1 -17.14 -46.82 59.90
C MET A 1 -18.05 -45.78 59.24
N SER A 2 -19.33 -45.61 59.60
CA SER A 2 -19.89 -45.19 60.90
C SER A 2 -19.34 -43.81 61.29
N HIS A 3 -19.86 -42.73 60.67
CA HIS A 3 -20.91 -41.80 61.18
C HIS A 3 -20.33 -40.70 62.10
N PRO A 4 -21.03 -39.57 62.38
CA PRO A 4 -21.97 -38.77 61.56
C PRO A 4 -21.90 -37.23 61.84
N GLY A 5 -22.71 -36.46 61.09
CA GLY A 5 -23.53 -35.37 61.63
C GLY A 5 -22.90 -33.98 61.73
N ASP A 6 -23.65 -32.88 61.66
CA ASP A 6 -25.06 -32.65 61.35
C ASP A 6 -25.25 -31.11 61.34
N GLN A 7 -26.49 -30.70 61.08
CA GLN A 7 -27.08 -29.35 61.16
C GLN A 7 -27.14 -28.61 59.81
N ASP A 8 -28.26 -28.69 59.11
CA ASP A 8 -29.55 -28.00 59.38
C ASP A 8 -29.36 -26.47 59.25
N ASP A 9 -30.14 -25.71 58.50
CA ASP A 9 -31.59 -25.79 58.39
C ASP A 9 -32.08 -25.05 57.13
N LEU A 10 -33.12 -25.60 56.52
CA LEU A 10 -33.88 -25.06 55.40
C LEU A 10 -35.23 -24.58 55.94
N GLY A 11 -35.58 -23.31 55.69
CA GLY A 11 -36.96 -22.84 55.90
C GLY A 11 -37.21 -21.55 55.12
N ALA A 12 -37.65 -21.66 53.86
CA ALA A 12 -39.05 -21.56 53.44
C ALA A 12 -39.57 -20.11 53.38
N ARG A 13 -39.61 -19.55 52.15
CA ARG A 13 -40.83 -19.23 51.36
C ARG A 13 -41.66 -18.06 51.90
N ASP A 14 -41.69 -16.95 51.17
CA ASP A 14 -42.93 -16.52 50.51
C ASP A 14 -42.70 -15.48 49.39
N THR A 15 -43.78 -15.15 48.70
CA THR A 15 -43.90 -14.83 47.28
C THR A 15 -44.00 -13.33 46.93
N LYS A 16 -43.69 -13.05 45.64
CA LYS A 16 -44.34 -12.10 44.69
C LYS A 16 -43.84 -10.63 44.54
N HIS A 17 -43.66 -10.32 43.23
CA HIS A 17 -43.90 -9.07 42.47
C HIS A 17 -42.72 -8.15 42.08
N GLY A 18 -42.50 -8.10 40.75
CA GLY A 18 -42.39 -6.84 40.00
C GLY A 18 -40.99 -6.25 39.83
N GLY A 19 -40.47 -6.22 38.61
CA GLY A 19 -39.31 -5.41 38.25
C GLY A 19 -38.74 -5.79 36.88
N ALA A 20 -39.16 -5.05 35.85
CA ALA A 20 -38.45 -5.00 34.59
C ALA A 20 -37.14 -4.25 34.81
N ASP A 21 -36.03 -4.85 34.41
CA ASP A 21 -34.69 -4.27 34.24
C ASP A 21 -33.87 -5.33 33.48
N GLN A 22 -32.96 -5.09 32.57
CA GLN A 22 -32.54 -3.91 31.80
C GLN A 22 -31.49 -4.52 30.84
N GLU A 23 -31.65 -4.32 29.53
CA GLU A 23 -30.65 -4.74 28.54
C GLU A 23 -29.30 -4.10 28.87
N SER A 24 -28.31 -4.94 29.20
CA SER A 24 -26.91 -4.57 29.39
C SER A 24 -26.30 -4.12 28.05
N THR A 25 -26.56 -2.87 27.69
CA THR A 25 -25.85 -2.10 26.68
C THR A 25 -24.47 -1.74 27.23
N HIS A 26 -23.48 -2.62 27.00
CA HIS A 26 -22.08 -2.22 27.12
C HIS A 26 -21.68 -1.40 25.89
N ALA A 27 -22.17 -0.16 25.86
CA ALA A 27 -21.56 0.93 25.14
C ALA A 27 -20.24 1.27 25.84
N SER A 28 -19.14 0.67 25.39
CA SER A 28 -17.80 1.16 25.71
C SER A 28 -17.58 2.49 24.99
N ASN A 29 -18.04 3.54 25.66
CA ASN A 29 -17.81 4.94 25.37
C ASN A 29 -16.31 5.22 25.20
N CYS A 30 -15.85 5.33 23.95
CA CYS A 30 -14.64 6.07 23.62
C CYS A 30 -14.95 7.58 23.72
N ILE A 31 -14.91 8.12 24.94
CA ILE A 31 -14.82 9.57 25.12
C ILE A 31 -13.37 9.93 24.86
N ILE A 32 -13.00 10.07 23.58
CA ILE A 32 -11.92 10.98 23.22
C ILE A 32 -12.53 12.35 23.36
N ILE A 33 -12.13 13.10 24.38
CA ILE A 33 -12.39 14.54 24.41
C ILE A 33 -11.63 15.10 23.20
N VAL A 34 -12.34 15.29 22.08
CA VAL A 34 -11.88 16.09 20.95
C VAL A 34 -11.81 17.51 21.47
N THR A 35 -10.69 17.83 22.12
CA THR A 35 -10.30 19.21 22.36
C THR A 35 -10.06 19.74 20.96
N MET A 36 -11.08 20.38 20.37
CA MET A 36 -10.99 21.03 19.07
C MET A 36 -9.70 21.83 19.08
N ASP A 37 -8.76 21.50 18.19
CA ASP A 37 -7.50 22.22 18.06
C ASP A 37 -7.84 23.66 17.70
N ARG A 38 -7.93 24.53 18.71
CA ARG A 38 -8.40 25.91 18.56
C ARG A 38 -7.47 26.72 17.66
N ALA A 39 -6.25 26.24 17.40
CA ALA A 39 -5.31 26.86 16.49
C ALA A 39 -5.49 26.39 15.04
N ALA A 40 -6.24 25.31 14.77
CA ALA A 40 -6.41 24.77 13.42
C ALA A 40 -6.98 25.78 12.41
N PRO A 41 -8.02 26.58 12.72
CA PRO A 41 -8.52 27.60 11.79
C PRO A 41 -7.45 28.65 11.45
N ALA A 42 -6.69 29.11 12.44
CA ALA A 42 -5.62 30.09 12.23
C ALA A 42 -4.46 29.52 11.38
N ARG A 43 -4.07 28.25 11.62
CA ARG A 43 -3.06 27.57 10.79
C ARG A 43 -3.54 27.42 9.34
N LEU A 44 -4.78 26.97 9.14
CA LEU A 44 -5.34 26.83 7.80
C LEU A 44 -5.41 28.19 7.08
N ALA A 45 -5.86 29.24 7.74
CA ALA A 45 -5.88 30.60 7.17
C ALA A 45 -4.49 31.03 6.68
N ALA A 46 -3.46 30.85 7.53
CA ALA A 46 -2.08 31.18 7.16
C ALA A 46 -1.54 30.36 5.97
N TRP A 47 -2.00 29.13 5.79
CA TRP A 47 -1.62 28.30 4.63
C TRP A 47 -2.40 28.66 3.37
N LEU A 48 -3.67 29.07 3.53
CA LEU A 48 -4.48 29.58 2.43
C LEU A 48 -3.93 30.89 1.87
N ASP A 49 -3.34 31.77 2.70
CA ASP A 49 -2.78 33.05 2.26
C ASP A 49 -1.51 32.93 1.37
N ARG A 50 -0.98 31.72 1.20
CA ARG A 50 0.15 31.49 0.28
C ARG A 50 -0.31 31.65 -1.16
N ALA A 51 0.42 32.43 -1.96
CA ALA A 51 0.02 32.80 -3.32
C ALA A 51 -0.20 31.57 -4.22
N GLU A 52 0.65 30.55 -4.10
CA GLU A 52 0.55 29.30 -4.84
C GLU A 52 -0.68 28.47 -4.46
N ILE A 53 -1.21 28.64 -3.24
CA ILE A 53 -2.43 27.99 -2.77
C ILE A 53 -3.66 28.75 -3.26
N LEU A 54 -3.71 30.08 -3.07
CA LEU A 54 -4.82 30.90 -3.58
C LEU A 54 -5.03 30.71 -5.08
N ALA A 55 -3.94 30.57 -5.86
CA ALA A 55 -4.00 30.37 -7.31
C ALA A 55 -4.77 29.11 -7.75
N LEU A 56 -5.02 28.14 -6.85
CA LEU A 56 -5.77 26.92 -7.15
C LEU A 56 -7.24 27.21 -7.50
N ASP A 57 -7.90 28.04 -6.68
CA ASP A 57 -9.28 28.51 -6.90
C ASP A 57 -9.54 29.79 -6.06
N PRO A 58 -9.07 30.98 -6.51
CA PRO A 58 -9.05 32.17 -5.67
C PRO A 58 -10.40 32.51 -5.02
N PRO A 59 -11.53 32.57 -5.77
CA PRO A 59 -12.81 32.96 -5.18
C PRO A 59 -13.27 32.04 -4.04
N ARG A 60 -13.05 30.72 -4.18
CA ARG A 60 -13.49 29.75 -3.16
C ARG A 60 -12.55 29.68 -1.97
N LEU A 61 -11.25 29.82 -2.20
CA LEU A 61 -10.26 29.77 -1.12
C LEU A 61 -10.28 31.05 -0.28
N GLU A 62 -10.56 32.20 -0.88
CA GLU A 62 -10.85 33.44 -0.16
C GLU A 62 -12.13 33.31 0.69
N ALA A 63 -13.22 32.78 0.10
CA ALA A 63 -14.46 32.55 0.84
C ALA A 63 -14.30 31.55 1.99
N LEU A 64 -13.53 30.48 1.79
CA LEU A 64 -13.16 29.54 2.85
C LEU A 64 -12.39 30.27 3.96
N ARG A 65 -11.32 31.00 3.61
CA ARG A 65 -10.50 31.76 4.57
C ARG A 65 -11.36 32.69 5.43
N ASP A 66 -12.24 33.46 4.79
CA ASP A 66 -13.10 34.43 5.48
C ASP A 66 -14.11 33.73 6.41
N SER A 67 -14.51 32.50 6.08
CA SER A 67 -15.40 31.66 6.88
C SER A 67 -14.71 30.98 8.07
N LEU A 68 -13.37 30.96 8.15
CA LEU A 68 -12.65 30.27 9.24
C LEU A 68 -12.82 30.92 10.62
N SER A 69 -13.29 32.18 10.66
CA SER A 69 -13.59 32.87 11.92
C SER A 69 -15.03 32.62 12.42
N ALA A 70 -15.84 31.87 11.66
CA ALA A 70 -17.20 31.53 12.06
C ALA A 70 -17.23 30.55 13.25
N PRO A 71 -18.34 30.45 14.01
CA PRO A 71 -18.46 29.50 15.12
C PRO A 71 -18.31 28.03 14.72
N ASP A 72 -18.72 27.70 13.49
CA ASP A 72 -18.62 26.36 12.89
C ASP A 72 -17.89 26.48 11.54
N PRO A 73 -16.55 26.63 11.56
CA PRO A 73 -15.78 26.83 10.35
C PRO A 73 -15.80 25.56 9.49
N PRO A 74 -15.82 25.67 8.14
CA PRO A 74 -15.87 24.54 7.22
C PRO A 74 -14.49 23.85 7.10
N ILE A 75 -14.00 23.31 8.22
CA ILE A 75 -12.71 22.65 8.37
C ILE A 75 -12.90 21.30 9.07
N TRP A 76 -12.14 20.30 8.63
CA TRP A 76 -11.98 19.04 9.36
C TRP A 76 -10.52 18.86 9.79
N VAL A 77 -10.33 18.36 11.01
CA VAL A 77 -9.02 18.04 11.58
C VAL A 77 -8.89 16.54 11.69
N GLY A 78 -7.89 15.99 11.01
CA GLY A 78 -7.52 14.59 11.07
C GLY A 78 -6.95 14.19 12.43
N ARG A 79 -6.93 12.89 12.69
CA ARG A 79 -6.41 12.31 13.93
C ARG A 79 -4.95 12.70 14.16
N TRP A 80 -4.17 12.79 13.10
CA TRP A 80 -2.73 13.07 13.16
C TRP A 80 -2.38 14.53 12.84
N GLY A 81 -3.38 15.39 12.64
CA GLY A 81 -3.21 16.81 12.42
C GLY A 81 -3.34 17.28 10.96
N THR A 82 -3.73 16.41 10.02
CA THR A 82 -4.15 16.85 8.67
C THR A 82 -5.27 17.88 8.78
N LEU A 83 -5.21 18.95 8.01
CA LEU A 83 -6.30 19.93 7.90
C LEU A 83 -6.96 19.83 6.53
N VAL A 84 -8.29 19.72 6.50
CA VAL A 84 -9.09 19.69 5.28
C VAL A 84 -10.03 20.89 5.28
N GLY A 85 -9.99 21.70 4.21
CA GLY A 85 -10.89 22.83 4.01
C GLY A 85 -12.00 22.50 3.03
N PHE A 86 -13.23 22.91 3.36
CA PHE A 86 -14.43 22.68 2.56
C PHE A 86 -15.02 23.98 2.01
N GLU A 87 -15.78 23.87 0.93
CA GLU A 87 -16.60 24.95 0.41
C GLU A 87 -17.58 25.41 1.50
N ALA A 88 -17.63 26.72 1.74
CA ALA A 88 -18.56 27.30 2.69
C ALA A 88 -20.01 27.07 2.24
N GLY A 89 -20.86 26.59 3.14
CA GLY A 89 -22.27 26.30 2.87
C GLY A 89 -22.61 24.81 2.82
N PRO A 90 -23.83 24.45 2.35
CA PRO A 90 -24.41 23.12 2.58
C PRO A 90 -23.82 22.01 1.71
N ALA A 91 -23.10 22.34 0.63
CA ALA A 91 -22.59 21.34 -0.30
C ALA A 91 -21.38 20.54 0.26
N HIS A 92 -20.76 21.00 1.35
CA HIS A 92 -19.64 20.37 2.06
C HIS A 92 -18.58 19.72 1.13
N ARG A 93 -18.14 20.45 0.11
CA ARG A 93 -17.21 19.94 -0.91
C ARG A 93 -15.78 20.23 -0.50
N ARG A 94 -14.91 19.22 -0.47
CA ARG A 94 -13.49 19.40 -0.19
C ARG A 94 -12.85 20.31 -1.24
N LEU A 95 -12.10 21.32 -0.80
CA LEU A 95 -11.33 22.22 -1.66
C LEU A 95 -9.83 21.92 -1.59
N VAL A 96 -9.30 21.76 -0.37
CA VAL A 96 -7.86 21.58 -0.11
C VAL A 96 -7.62 20.66 1.08
N GLN A 97 -6.46 20.01 1.09
CA GLN A 97 -5.96 19.20 2.18
C GLN A 97 -4.48 19.48 2.41
N PHE A 98 -4.12 19.72 3.67
CA PHE A 98 -2.74 19.93 4.12
C PHE A 98 -2.34 18.88 5.15
N ASP A 99 -1.08 18.46 5.14
CA ASP A 99 -0.53 17.74 6.28
C ASP A 99 -0.35 18.68 7.49
N ARG A 100 0.00 18.11 8.65
CA ARG A 100 0.20 18.90 9.88
C ARG A 100 1.33 19.95 9.80
N HIS A 101 2.23 19.82 8.83
CA HIS A 101 3.35 20.73 8.57
C HIS A 101 2.99 21.80 7.51
N GLY A 102 1.76 21.77 6.99
CA GLY A 102 1.26 22.72 6.01
C GLY A 102 1.68 22.40 4.58
N HIS A 103 2.16 21.20 4.27
CA HIS A 103 2.37 20.79 2.88
C HIS A 103 1.03 20.42 2.24
N LEU A 104 0.78 20.93 1.04
CA LEU A 104 -0.41 20.56 0.27
C LEU A 104 -0.35 19.07 -0.11
N VAL A 105 -1.40 18.34 0.23
CA VAL A 105 -1.58 16.90 -0.06
C VAL A 105 -2.56 16.71 -1.22
N ALA A 106 -3.66 17.47 -1.24
CA ALA A 106 -4.64 17.43 -2.31
C ALA A 106 -5.34 18.79 -2.50
N ALA A 107 -5.79 19.04 -3.72
CA ALA A 107 -6.63 20.19 -4.06
C ALA A 107 -7.66 19.80 -5.12
N LEU A 108 -8.86 20.38 -5.04
CA LEU A 108 -9.98 20.10 -5.91
C LEU A 108 -10.62 21.39 -6.37
N ARG A 109 -11.02 21.43 -7.64
CA ARG A 109 -11.78 22.55 -8.19
C ARG A 109 -13.13 22.05 -8.69
N TRP A 110 -14.18 22.63 -8.14
CA TRP A 110 -15.56 22.35 -8.50
C TRP A 110 -16.08 23.46 -9.43
N SER A 111 -17.01 23.17 -10.34
CA SER A 111 -17.78 24.22 -10.99
C SER A 111 -18.96 24.68 -10.14
N PRO A 112 -19.56 25.84 -10.45
CA PRO A 112 -20.73 26.34 -9.72
C PRO A 112 -21.94 25.37 -9.74
N ASP A 113 -22.05 24.55 -10.77
CA ASP A 113 -23.05 23.46 -10.91
C ASP A 113 -22.81 22.28 -9.97
N GLY A 114 -21.63 22.20 -9.34
CA GLY A 114 -21.25 21.12 -8.44
C GLY A 114 -20.50 19.97 -9.08
N GLU A 115 -20.19 20.06 -10.36
CA GLU A 115 -19.34 19.08 -11.05
C GLU A 115 -17.86 19.29 -10.67
N LEU A 116 -17.11 18.19 -10.59
CA LEU A 116 -15.66 18.29 -10.42
C LEU A 116 -15.02 18.69 -11.75
N ARG A 117 -14.22 19.77 -11.76
CA ARG A 117 -13.45 20.20 -12.93
C ARG A 117 -12.10 19.53 -12.99
N TRP A 118 -11.43 19.44 -11.85
CA TRP A 118 -10.22 18.65 -11.69
C TRP A 118 -9.95 18.41 -10.21
N ALA A 119 -9.17 17.37 -9.93
CA ALA A 119 -8.55 17.16 -8.64
C ALA A 119 -7.07 16.84 -8.84
N ARG A 120 -6.24 17.21 -7.86
CA ARG A 120 -4.83 16.79 -7.81
C ARG A 120 -4.49 16.26 -6.44
N CYS A 121 -3.67 15.21 -6.40
CA CYS A 121 -3.17 14.62 -5.16
C CYS A 121 -1.69 14.31 -5.29
N ARG A 122 -0.99 14.32 -4.15
CA ARG A 122 0.45 14.08 -4.09
C ARG A 122 0.74 12.64 -3.69
N THR A 123 1.66 11.99 -4.41
CA THR A 123 2.18 10.68 -4.03
C THR A 123 3.16 10.79 -2.86
N ALA A 124 3.44 9.68 -2.19
CA ALA A 124 4.45 9.65 -1.12
C ALA A 124 5.87 10.00 -1.61
N ALA A 125 6.17 9.71 -2.87
CA ALA A 125 7.42 10.10 -3.54
C ALA A 125 7.41 11.58 -4.00
N GLY A 126 6.30 12.30 -3.79
CA GLY A 126 6.19 13.73 -4.02
C GLY A 126 5.67 14.15 -5.40
N ALA A 127 5.36 13.20 -6.29
CA ALA A 127 4.79 13.47 -7.60
C ALA A 127 3.33 13.96 -7.49
N TRP A 128 2.91 14.84 -8.39
CA TRP A 128 1.52 15.32 -8.46
C TRP A 128 0.74 14.58 -9.55
N ILE A 129 -0.35 13.95 -9.14
CA ILE A 129 -1.26 13.23 -10.02
C ILE A 129 -2.54 14.04 -10.16
N GLY A 130 -2.85 14.43 -11.39
CA GLY A 130 -4.07 15.11 -11.77
C GLY A 130 -5.15 14.13 -12.21
N VAL A 131 -6.40 14.42 -11.86
CA VAL A 131 -7.61 13.75 -12.30
C VAL A 131 -8.47 14.76 -13.05
N GLU A 132 -8.75 14.49 -14.33
CA GLU A 132 -9.62 15.30 -15.17
C GLU A 132 -10.88 14.52 -15.54
N PRO A 133 -12.06 14.90 -14.99
CA PRO A 133 -13.28 14.10 -15.15
C PRO A 133 -13.85 14.08 -16.57
N GLY A 134 -14.20 12.89 -17.04
CA GLY A 134 -15.05 12.66 -18.21
C GLY A 134 -14.48 13.09 -19.56
N VAL A 135 -13.18 13.40 -19.67
CA VAL A 135 -12.54 13.87 -20.90
C VAL A 135 -12.07 12.75 -21.84
N ALA A 136 -12.06 11.50 -21.36
CA ALA A 136 -11.56 10.35 -22.11
C ALA A 136 -12.63 9.27 -22.32
N THR A 137 -12.33 8.29 -23.17
CA THR A 137 -13.16 7.11 -23.41
C THR A 137 -12.27 5.87 -23.49
N HIS A 138 -12.69 4.77 -22.86
CA HIS A 138 -12.03 3.48 -22.91
C HIS A 138 -12.89 2.45 -23.66
N PRO A 139 -12.33 1.63 -24.58
CA PRO A 139 -13.10 0.67 -25.37
C PRO A 139 -13.92 -0.33 -24.53
N GLY A 140 -13.43 -0.70 -23.35
CA GLY A 140 -14.07 -1.71 -22.49
C GLY A 140 -15.21 -1.20 -21.61
N TRP A 141 -15.30 0.11 -21.33
CA TRP A 141 -16.33 0.64 -20.41
C TRP A 141 -16.84 2.05 -20.72
N GLY A 142 -16.38 2.67 -21.80
CA GLY A 142 -16.87 3.99 -22.24
C GLY A 142 -16.24 5.16 -21.48
N ARG A 143 -17.08 6.13 -21.10
CA ARG A 143 -16.67 7.43 -20.52
C ARG A 143 -15.71 7.23 -19.34
N SER A 144 -14.60 7.97 -19.35
CA SER A 144 -13.49 7.78 -18.43
C SER A 144 -12.91 9.11 -17.95
N ASP A 145 -12.40 9.11 -16.72
CA ASP A 145 -11.62 10.19 -16.14
C ASP A 145 -10.14 9.96 -16.48
N GLN A 146 -9.44 11.02 -16.88
CA GLN A 146 -8.05 10.97 -17.30
C GLN A 146 -7.12 11.25 -16.11
N LEU A 147 -6.10 10.41 -15.96
CA LEU A 147 -5.00 10.65 -15.04
C LEU A 147 -3.83 11.30 -15.77
N TRP A 148 -3.27 12.33 -15.14
CA TRP A 148 -2.15 13.12 -15.66
C TRP A 148 -1.01 13.15 -14.65
N LEU A 149 0.23 13.12 -15.11
CA LEU A 149 1.35 13.65 -14.34
C LEU A 149 1.31 15.17 -14.47
N LEU A 150 1.40 15.88 -13.35
CA LEU A 150 1.45 17.34 -13.32
C LEU A 150 2.86 17.83 -13.00
N ASP A 151 3.20 19.04 -13.44
CA ASP A 151 4.51 19.66 -13.14
C ASP A 151 4.67 20.03 -11.66
N GLY A 152 3.56 20.20 -10.94
CA GLY A 152 3.50 20.55 -9.53
C GLY A 152 3.72 22.03 -9.20
N ALA A 153 4.09 22.87 -10.17
CA ALA A 153 4.39 24.28 -9.98
C ALA A 153 3.16 25.18 -10.14
N GLU A 154 2.34 24.88 -11.15
CA GLU A 154 1.09 25.60 -11.40
C GLU A 154 -0.09 24.89 -10.73
N ALA A 155 -1.25 25.56 -10.69
CA ALA A 155 -2.48 24.97 -10.17
C ALA A 155 -2.86 23.69 -10.94
N TRP A 156 -2.80 23.76 -12.28
CA TRP A 156 -3.09 22.67 -13.19
C TRP A 156 -2.29 22.80 -14.49
N ARG A 157 -1.19 22.05 -14.59
CA ARG A 157 -0.37 21.96 -15.81
C ARG A 157 0.02 20.50 -16.07
N PRO A 158 -0.71 19.82 -16.98
CA PRO A 158 -0.37 18.45 -17.37
C PRO A 158 0.97 18.37 -18.10
N VAL A 159 1.77 17.38 -17.74
CA VAL A 159 3.05 17.04 -18.37
C VAL A 159 2.86 15.87 -19.34
N GLU A 160 2.25 14.79 -18.87
CA GLU A 160 1.98 13.59 -19.67
C GLU A 160 0.68 12.90 -19.26
N PRO A 161 -0.08 12.34 -20.21
CA PRO A 161 -1.21 11.49 -19.90
C PRO A 161 -0.70 10.13 -19.39
N LEU A 162 -1.18 9.72 -18.22
CA LEU A 162 -0.77 8.47 -17.59
C LEU A 162 -1.67 7.32 -17.99
N THR A 163 -2.96 7.38 -17.64
CA THR A 163 -3.94 6.34 -17.95
C THR A 163 -5.36 6.86 -17.66
N VAL A 164 -6.38 6.01 -17.78
CA VAL A 164 -7.79 6.35 -17.51
C VAL A 164 -8.42 5.37 -16.53
N PHE A 165 -9.40 5.83 -15.76
CA PHE A 165 -10.33 4.96 -15.03
C PHE A 165 -11.78 5.30 -15.38
N ARG A 166 -12.71 4.37 -15.14
CA ARG A 166 -14.13 4.60 -15.44
C ARG A 166 -14.61 5.87 -14.73
N SER A 167 -15.29 6.74 -15.49
CA SER A 167 -15.71 8.04 -14.98
C SER A 167 -16.60 7.92 -13.75
N LEU A 168 -16.33 8.77 -12.75
CA LEU A 168 -17.07 8.82 -11.49
C LEU A 168 -18.05 10.00 -11.49
N GLU A 169 -19.18 9.79 -10.81
CA GLU A 169 -20.06 10.88 -10.40
C GLU A 169 -19.49 11.49 -9.12
N TRP A 170 -18.59 12.47 -9.26
CA TRP A 170 -17.77 12.98 -8.15
C TRP A 170 -18.57 13.62 -7.02
N ALA A 171 -19.75 14.17 -7.32
CA ALA A 171 -20.65 14.71 -6.31
C ALA A 171 -21.39 13.62 -5.52
N ARG A 172 -21.38 12.36 -6.01
CA ARG A 172 -22.09 11.23 -5.39
C ARG A 172 -21.40 9.89 -5.67
N LEU A 173 -20.26 9.68 -5.04
CA LEU A 173 -19.45 8.47 -5.19
C LEU A 173 -20.18 7.24 -4.63
N ASP A 174 -20.25 6.16 -5.40
CA ASP A 174 -20.94 4.92 -5.01
C ASP A 174 -20.16 3.63 -5.30
N HIS A 175 -18.99 3.71 -5.95
CA HIS A 175 -18.17 2.55 -6.28
C HIS A 175 -16.69 2.89 -6.46
N ILE A 176 -15.85 1.85 -6.42
CA ILE A 176 -14.44 1.94 -6.80
C ILE A 176 -14.34 1.62 -8.30
N PRO A 177 -13.76 2.50 -9.14
CA PRO A 177 -13.71 2.32 -10.59
C PRO A 177 -12.55 1.40 -11.03
N PRO A 178 -12.68 0.69 -12.17
CA PRO A 178 -11.55 0.04 -12.83
C PRO A 178 -10.59 1.06 -13.41
N LEU A 179 -9.31 0.71 -13.39
CA LEU A 179 -8.20 1.47 -13.94
C LEU A 179 -7.60 0.72 -15.14
N ALA A 180 -7.37 1.43 -16.24
CA ALA A 180 -6.62 0.90 -17.38
C ALA A 180 -5.11 0.95 -17.10
N GLU A 181 -4.33 0.05 -17.70
CA GLU A 181 -2.86 0.14 -17.75
C GLU A 181 -2.17 0.59 -16.44
N PRO A 182 -2.41 -0.09 -15.29
CA PRO A 182 -1.89 0.35 -13.99
C PRO A 182 -0.36 0.46 -13.94
N GLY A 183 0.36 -0.19 -14.86
CA GLY A 183 1.82 -0.10 -15.01
C GLY A 183 2.31 1.27 -15.50
N ARG A 184 1.47 2.10 -16.12
CA ARG A 184 1.82 3.47 -16.55
C ARG A 184 1.84 4.48 -15.40
N LEU A 185 1.31 4.10 -14.23
CA LEU A 185 1.29 4.96 -13.07
C LEU A 185 2.67 5.02 -12.41
N PRO A 186 3.14 6.23 -12.02
CA PRO A 186 4.27 6.36 -11.10
C PRO A 186 4.02 5.59 -9.80
N HIS A 187 5.10 5.19 -9.13
CA HIS A 187 5.01 4.49 -7.84
C HIS A 187 4.16 5.28 -6.82
N GLY A 188 3.22 4.60 -6.17
CA GLY A 188 2.29 5.20 -5.20
C GLY A 188 1.16 6.06 -5.78
N ALA A 189 1.11 6.31 -7.10
CA ALA A 189 0.04 7.12 -7.71
C ALA A 189 -1.34 6.47 -7.58
N GLY A 190 -1.43 5.15 -7.76
CA GLY A 190 -2.69 4.41 -7.56
C GLY A 190 -3.24 4.57 -6.15
N SER A 191 -2.38 4.39 -5.13
CA SER A 191 -2.74 4.61 -3.73
C SER A 191 -3.14 6.05 -3.44
N ALA A 192 -2.45 7.05 -4.02
CA ALA A 192 -2.78 8.45 -3.81
C ALA A 192 -4.18 8.82 -4.36
N VAL A 193 -4.49 8.37 -5.58
CA VAL A 193 -5.80 8.58 -6.21
C VAL A 193 -6.90 7.83 -5.46
N LEU A 194 -6.67 6.57 -5.08
CA LEU A 194 -7.64 5.80 -4.27
C LEU A 194 -7.84 6.40 -2.88
N ASN A 195 -6.80 6.97 -2.26
CA ASN A 195 -6.92 7.66 -0.99
C ASN A 195 -7.78 8.93 -1.11
N LEU A 196 -7.63 9.68 -2.20
CA LEU A 196 -8.50 10.82 -2.51
C LEU A 196 -9.95 10.37 -2.68
N VAL A 197 -10.21 9.31 -3.46
CA VAL A 197 -11.56 8.75 -3.65
C VAL A 197 -12.16 8.29 -2.32
N ALA A 198 -11.40 7.54 -1.51
CA ALA A 198 -11.84 7.11 -0.18
C ALA A 198 -12.14 8.29 0.75
N ALA A 199 -11.35 9.35 0.66
CA ALA A 199 -11.55 10.56 1.46
C ALA A 199 -12.82 11.31 1.06
N LEU A 200 -13.08 11.47 -0.24
CA LEU A 200 -14.33 12.06 -0.72
C LEU A 200 -15.56 11.21 -0.38
N MET A 201 -15.45 9.88 -0.49
CA MET A 201 -16.50 8.96 -0.04
C MET A 201 -16.81 9.13 1.45
N LYS A 202 -15.78 9.31 2.28
CA LYS A 202 -15.94 9.58 3.71
C LYS A 202 -16.61 10.94 3.96
N ASP A 203 -16.20 11.98 3.25
CA ASP A 203 -16.83 13.32 3.34
C ASP A 203 -18.32 13.26 2.96
N GLN A 204 -18.68 12.40 1.99
CA GLN A 204 -20.05 12.17 1.51
C GLN A 204 -20.84 11.17 2.38
N GLY A 205 -20.26 10.66 3.48
CA GLY A 205 -20.94 9.72 4.38
C GLY A 205 -21.17 8.32 3.81
N VAL A 206 -20.41 7.92 2.79
CA VAL A 206 -20.54 6.61 2.16
C VAL A 206 -20.03 5.52 3.12
N ALA A 207 -20.94 4.70 3.62
CA ALA A 207 -20.59 3.67 4.59
C ALA A 207 -19.90 2.45 3.97
N ARG A 208 -20.30 2.05 2.75
CA ARG A 208 -19.78 0.87 2.03
C ARG A 208 -19.84 1.07 0.53
N VAL A 209 -18.86 0.51 -0.17
CA VAL A 209 -18.75 0.51 -1.63
C VAL A 209 -18.24 -0.84 -2.14
N ARG A 210 -18.40 -1.08 -3.44
CA ARG A 210 -17.80 -2.23 -4.13
C ARG A 210 -16.92 -1.77 -5.27
N TYR A 211 -15.98 -2.64 -5.62
CA TYR A 211 -15.31 -2.56 -6.91
C TYR A 211 -16.31 -2.87 -8.03
N ARG A 212 -16.36 -2.02 -9.07
CA ARG A 212 -17.24 -2.22 -10.23
C ARG A 212 -16.46 -2.15 -11.53
N GLY A 213 -15.69 -3.19 -11.82
CA GLY A 213 -14.95 -3.23 -13.08
C GLY A 213 -14.28 -4.56 -13.37
N PRO A 214 -13.69 -4.70 -14.56
CA PRO A 214 -12.88 -5.88 -14.89
C PRO A 214 -11.60 -5.92 -14.05
N PHE A 215 -10.90 -7.06 -14.03
CA PHE A 215 -9.54 -7.19 -13.49
C PHE A 215 -9.37 -6.95 -11.97
N PRO A 216 -10.13 -7.63 -11.09
CA PRO A 216 -9.88 -7.57 -9.65
C PRO A 216 -8.60 -8.35 -9.30
N SER A 217 -7.44 -7.71 -9.45
CA SER A 217 -6.14 -8.36 -9.22
C SER A 217 -5.73 -8.33 -7.74
N GLU A 218 -4.82 -9.23 -7.34
CA GLU A 218 -4.16 -9.18 -6.02
C GLU A 218 -3.44 -7.83 -5.79
N ARG A 219 -2.85 -7.24 -6.83
CA ARG A 219 -2.24 -5.90 -6.75
C ARG A 219 -3.27 -4.83 -6.42
N LEU A 220 -4.45 -4.88 -7.04
CA LEU A 220 -5.53 -3.96 -6.70
C LEU A 220 -6.03 -4.21 -5.28
N PHE A 221 -6.24 -5.47 -4.89
CA PHE A 221 -6.64 -5.84 -3.53
C PHE A 221 -5.69 -5.24 -2.47
N THR A 222 -4.38 -5.45 -2.62
CA THR A 222 -3.37 -4.93 -1.69
C THR A 222 -3.31 -3.41 -1.69
N THR A 223 -3.50 -2.75 -2.84
CA THR A 223 -3.61 -1.28 -2.93
C THR A 223 -4.88 -0.76 -2.24
N LEU A 224 -6.00 -1.50 -2.33
CA LEU A 224 -7.25 -1.12 -1.66
C LEU A 224 -7.15 -1.23 -0.14
N LEU A 225 -6.40 -2.21 0.40
CA LEU A 225 -6.13 -2.28 1.84
C LEU A 225 -5.52 -0.97 2.39
N GLU A 226 -4.81 -0.23 1.54
CA GLU A 226 -4.20 1.05 1.91
C GLU A 226 -5.22 2.12 2.25
N CYS A 227 -6.30 2.20 1.47
CA CYS A 227 -7.26 3.31 1.50
C CYS A 227 -8.65 2.89 1.99
N PHE A 228 -8.90 1.59 2.11
CA PHE A 228 -10.18 1.00 2.46
C PHE A 228 -10.00 -0.12 3.48
N ARG A 229 -11.08 -0.43 4.19
CA ARG A 229 -11.19 -1.64 5.00
C ARG A 229 -12.16 -2.61 4.37
N TYR A 230 -11.83 -3.89 4.32
CA TYR A 230 -12.85 -4.89 4.01
C TYR A 230 -13.61 -5.27 5.29
N ASP A 231 -14.82 -5.81 5.14
CA ASP A 231 -15.57 -6.31 6.30
C ASP A 231 -14.87 -7.56 6.88
N PRO A 232 -14.35 -7.52 8.13
CA PRO A 232 -13.59 -8.63 8.70
C PRO A 232 -14.42 -9.90 8.92
N ARG A 233 -15.75 -9.83 8.80
CA ARG A 233 -16.63 -11.00 8.85
C ARG A 233 -16.57 -11.85 7.57
N GLN A 234 -15.96 -11.33 6.50
CA GLN A 234 -15.79 -12.05 5.25
C GLN A 234 -14.53 -12.91 5.29
N THR A 235 -14.68 -14.23 5.15
CA THR A 235 -13.57 -15.17 5.06
C THR A 235 -12.98 -15.20 3.65
N LEU A 236 -11.68 -15.49 3.55
CA LEU A 236 -10.96 -15.61 2.27
C LEU A 236 -11.08 -14.34 1.39
N PRO A 237 -10.73 -13.15 1.94
CA PRO A 237 -11.02 -11.87 1.30
C PRO A 237 -10.28 -11.68 -0.03
N LEU A 238 -9.06 -12.20 -0.14
CA LEU A 238 -8.29 -12.14 -1.38
C LEU A 238 -8.91 -13.04 -2.45
N GLU A 239 -9.23 -14.30 -2.13
CA GLU A 239 -9.82 -15.23 -3.09
C GLU A 239 -11.17 -14.72 -3.61
N ARG A 240 -12.02 -14.19 -2.70
CA ARG A 240 -13.30 -13.57 -3.08
C ARG A 240 -13.11 -12.38 -4.00
N PHE A 241 -12.18 -11.49 -3.66
CA PHE A 241 -11.93 -10.33 -4.47
C PHE A 241 -11.42 -10.73 -5.86
N VAL A 242 -10.46 -11.65 -5.95
CA VAL A 242 -9.88 -12.07 -7.24
C VAL A 242 -10.88 -12.82 -8.13
N ALA A 243 -11.86 -13.51 -7.54
CA ALA A 243 -12.88 -14.23 -8.30
C ALA A 243 -13.76 -13.29 -9.14
N ASP A 244 -14.30 -12.22 -8.54
CA ASP A 244 -15.30 -11.36 -9.20
C ASP A 244 -15.34 -9.91 -8.68
N GLY A 245 -14.40 -9.51 -7.81
CA GLY A 245 -14.42 -8.23 -7.11
C GLY A 245 -15.43 -8.16 -5.96
N GLY A 246 -16.01 -9.30 -5.57
CA GLY A 246 -17.10 -9.47 -4.61
C GLY A 246 -16.68 -9.26 -3.15
N LEU A 247 -16.21 -8.06 -2.84
CA LEU A 247 -15.87 -7.64 -1.48
C LEU A 247 -16.48 -6.26 -1.18
N ASP A 248 -17.06 -6.14 0.01
CA ASP A 248 -17.56 -4.84 0.51
C ASP A 248 -16.40 -4.09 1.17
N TRP A 249 -16.21 -2.85 0.73
CA TRP A 249 -15.15 -1.96 1.19
C TRP A 249 -15.74 -0.78 1.95
N LEU A 250 -15.13 -0.42 3.06
CA LEU A 250 -15.42 0.75 3.87
C LEU A 250 -14.34 1.81 3.59
N PRO A 251 -14.69 3.02 3.16
CA PRO A 251 -13.72 4.10 2.99
C PRO A 251 -12.94 4.36 4.27
N ALA A 252 -11.61 4.25 4.20
CA ALA A 252 -10.71 4.40 5.35
C ALA A 252 -9.42 5.10 4.93
N PRO A 253 -9.51 6.36 4.47
CA PRO A 253 -8.37 7.10 3.96
C PRO A 253 -7.28 7.26 5.02
N TYR A 254 -6.03 7.29 4.58
CA TYR A 254 -4.88 7.61 5.41
C TYR A 254 -4.51 9.10 5.34
N GLU A 255 -3.93 9.61 6.42
CA GLU A 255 -3.25 10.89 6.46
C GLU A 255 -1.83 10.70 5.91
N SER A 256 -1.39 11.58 5.00
CA SER A 256 -0.06 11.52 4.38
C SER A 256 0.74 12.74 4.78
N HIS A 257 1.82 12.53 5.55
CA HIS A 257 2.60 13.62 6.13
C HIS A 257 4.03 13.62 5.61
N ARG A 258 4.46 14.74 5.07
CA ARG A 258 5.86 14.96 4.72
C ARG A 258 6.58 15.52 5.94
N VAL A 259 7.28 14.63 6.64
CA VAL A 259 7.98 14.93 7.90
C VAL A 259 9.44 15.33 7.69
N ALA A 260 10.00 15.04 6.51
CA ALA A 260 11.27 15.55 6.03
C ALA A 260 11.23 15.72 4.51
N PRO A 261 12.18 16.44 3.88
CA PRO A 261 12.17 16.63 2.43
C PRO A 261 12.13 15.32 1.62
N TRP A 262 12.68 14.25 2.18
CA TRP A 262 12.85 12.92 1.62
C TRP A 262 12.02 11.83 2.32
N VAL A 263 11.21 12.18 3.34
CA VAL A 263 10.37 11.23 4.09
C VAL A 263 8.90 11.63 4.06
N THR A 264 8.06 10.69 3.62
CA THR A 264 6.61 10.77 3.73
C THR A 264 6.07 9.59 4.52
N VAL A 265 5.17 9.83 5.46
CA VAL A 265 4.57 8.81 6.33
C VAL A 265 3.07 8.74 6.11
N SER A 266 2.53 7.53 5.93
CA SER A 266 1.10 7.27 5.84
C SER A 266 0.57 6.78 7.19
N LEU A 267 -0.44 7.44 7.72
CA LEU A 267 -0.96 7.27 9.07
C LEU A 267 -2.47 6.99 9.06
N ARG A 268 -2.90 5.97 9.83
CA ARG A 268 -4.32 5.76 10.17
C ARG A 268 -4.50 5.52 11.66
N GLU A 269 -4.43 4.28 12.12
CA GLU A 269 -4.44 3.99 13.56
C GLU A 269 -3.02 4.05 14.15
N SER A 270 -2.04 3.77 13.30
CA SER A 270 -0.60 3.92 13.52
C SER A 270 0.05 4.17 12.15
N ILE A 271 1.38 4.15 12.10
CA ILE A 271 2.14 4.18 10.85
C ILE A 271 1.83 2.92 10.04
N ASP A 272 1.28 3.09 8.83
CA ASP A 272 1.02 2.00 7.89
C ASP A 272 2.21 1.81 6.94
N THR A 273 2.67 2.90 6.34
CA THR A 273 3.80 2.92 5.40
C THR A 273 4.67 4.15 5.61
N VAL A 274 5.95 4.03 5.23
CA VAL A 274 6.93 5.12 5.24
C VAL A 274 7.66 5.07 3.91
N THR A 275 7.72 6.18 3.18
CA THR A 275 8.54 6.30 1.98
C THR A 275 9.70 7.25 2.26
N ALA A 276 10.93 6.72 2.20
CA ALA A 276 12.17 7.45 2.43
C ALA A 276 13.10 7.27 1.23
N ASP A 277 13.57 8.36 0.62
CA ASP A 277 14.45 8.34 -0.56
C ASP A 277 13.93 7.43 -1.71
N GLY A 278 12.60 7.45 -1.92
CA GLY A 278 11.94 6.63 -2.95
C GLY A 278 11.71 5.17 -2.55
N ILE A 279 12.15 4.73 -1.37
CA ILE A 279 11.98 3.38 -0.85
C ILE A 279 10.78 3.35 0.10
N THR A 280 9.80 2.50 -0.21
CA THR A 280 8.63 2.29 0.66
C THR A 280 8.87 1.13 1.61
N PHE A 281 8.70 1.40 2.91
CA PHE A 281 8.60 0.45 3.99
C PHE A 281 7.13 0.31 4.37
N SER A 282 6.69 -0.92 4.59
CA SER A 282 5.30 -1.23 4.93
C SER A 282 5.24 -2.01 6.23
N ARG A 283 4.16 -1.87 7.01
CA ARG A 283 3.91 -2.82 8.09
C ARG A 283 3.78 -4.25 7.53
N PRO A 284 4.19 -5.27 8.31
CA PRO A 284 4.14 -6.66 7.88
C PRO A 284 2.71 -7.23 7.88
N ASP A 285 1.76 -6.59 8.56
CA ASP A 285 0.36 -6.97 8.56
C ASP A 285 -0.53 -5.78 8.25
N TRP A 286 -1.50 -6.04 7.38
CA TRP A 286 -2.53 -5.10 7.03
C TRP A 286 -3.91 -5.76 7.12
N GLN A 287 -4.68 -5.41 8.16
CA GLN A 287 -6.02 -5.97 8.36
C GLN A 287 -6.03 -7.50 8.47
N GLY A 288 -4.97 -8.13 9.00
CA GLY A 288 -4.84 -9.59 9.05
C GLY A 288 -4.29 -10.22 7.77
N VAL A 289 -3.92 -9.41 6.77
CA VAL A 289 -3.23 -9.86 5.57
C VAL A 289 -1.73 -9.63 5.74
N ALA A 290 -0.97 -10.72 5.82
CA ALA A 290 0.48 -10.67 5.96
C ALA A 290 1.16 -10.24 4.64
N ARG A 291 1.99 -9.19 4.71
CA ARG A 291 2.89 -8.74 3.64
C ARG A 291 4.30 -9.24 3.94
N ARG A 292 4.82 -10.09 3.06
CA ARG A 292 6.19 -10.64 3.16
C ARG A 292 7.16 -9.80 2.34
N GLU A 293 7.22 -8.50 2.61
CA GLU A 293 8.13 -7.58 1.95
C GLU A 293 9.43 -7.43 2.76
N PRO A 294 10.59 -7.26 2.08
CA PRO A 294 11.87 -7.12 2.77
C PRO A 294 12.09 -5.72 3.37
N ARG A 295 11.13 -4.80 3.24
CA ARG A 295 11.19 -3.40 3.69
C ARG A 295 10.07 -3.17 4.68
N VAL A 296 10.39 -3.25 5.96
CA VAL A 296 9.40 -3.41 7.03
C VAL A 296 9.39 -2.20 7.95
N VAL A 297 8.18 -1.74 8.29
CA VAL A 297 7.93 -0.85 9.43
C VAL A 297 7.70 -1.73 10.67
N ARG A 298 8.55 -1.59 11.69
CA ARG A 298 8.45 -2.33 12.96
C ARG A 298 8.30 -1.38 14.14
N VAL A 299 7.50 -1.77 15.11
CA VAL A 299 7.37 -1.05 16.39
C VAL A 299 8.34 -1.69 17.39
N ASP A 300 9.14 -0.85 18.05
CA ASP A 300 10.17 -1.21 19.02
C ASP A 300 10.02 -0.30 20.25
N GLY A 301 9.12 -0.69 21.16
CA GLY A 301 8.68 0.15 22.28
C GLY A 301 7.99 1.43 21.80
N GLU A 302 8.52 2.58 22.21
CA GLU A 302 8.04 3.90 21.79
C GLU A 302 8.58 4.36 20.43
N ARG A 303 9.52 3.60 19.84
CA ARG A 303 10.12 3.91 18.54
C ARG A 303 9.50 3.08 17.45
N VAL A 304 9.45 3.64 16.24
CA VAL A 304 9.09 2.93 15.03
C VAL A 304 10.30 2.93 14.11
N ARG A 305 10.68 1.76 13.57
CA ARG A 305 11.87 1.61 12.75
C ARG A 305 11.51 1.12 11.37
N CYS A 306 12.12 1.72 10.36
CA CYS A 306 12.09 1.24 8.98
C CYS A 306 13.34 0.40 8.75
N SER A 307 13.16 -0.89 8.53
CA SER A 307 14.27 -1.84 8.44
C SER A 307 14.21 -2.67 7.17
N PHE A 308 15.38 -3.01 6.66
CA PHE A 308 15.49 -4.17 5.78
C PHE A 308 15.36 -5.44 6.64
N TRP A 309 14.45 -6.33 6.25
CA TRP A 309 14.10 -7.53 7.00
C TRP A 309 14.27 -8.76 6.12
N ILE A 310 15.15 -9.67 6.54
CA ILE A 310 15.56 -10.83 5.75
C ILE A 310 15.78 -12.00 6.70
N LEU A 311 15.40 -13.22 6.28
CA LEU A 311 15.61 -14.45 7.06
C LEU A 311 15.00 -14.39 8.47
N GLY A 312 13.95 -13.61 8.66
CA GLY A 312 13.24 -13.49 9.94
C GLY A 312 13.85 -12.51 10.94
N GLY A 313 14.83 -11.70 10.55
CA GLY A 313 15.40 -10.66 11.40
C GLY A 313 15.73 -9.36 10.66
N PRO A 314 16.02 -8.27 11.40
CA PRO A 314 16.45 -7.02 10.80
C PRO A 314 17.88 -7.17 10.27
N LEU A 315 18.08 -6.83 9.00
CA LEU A 315 19.39 -6.73 8.35
C LEU A 315 20.02 -5.35 8.62
N GLU A 316 19.23 -4.28 8.48
CA GLU A 316 19.67 -2.90 8.70
C GLU A 316 18.49 -1.99 9.00
N ASP A 317 18.68 -1.05 9.94
CA ASP A 317 17.74 0.05 10.17
C ASP A 317 18.10 1.25 9.30
N ARG A 318 17.12 1.79 8.59
CA ARG A 318 17.27 2.93 7.68
C ARG A 318 16.67 4.22 8.22
N LEU A 319 15.65 4.10 9.07
CA LEU A 319 14.98 5.24 9.69
C LEU A 319 14.44 4.86 11.05
N VAL A 320 14.51 5.80 12.00
CA VAL A 320 13.86 5.71 13.30
C VAL A 320 12.91 6.90 13.44
N LEU A 321 11.67 6.58 13.74
CA LEU A 321 10.56 7.51 13.90
C LEU A 321 10.00 7.40 15.33
N ASP A 322 9.30 8.43 15.78
CA ASP A 322 8.36 8.29 16.90
C ASP A 322 7.03 7.65 16.43
N GLN A 323 6.10 7.41 17.37
CA GLN A 323 4.79 6.86 17.03
C GLN A 323 3.88 7.81 16.23
N ALA A 324 4.17 9.12 16.26
CA ALA A 324 3.46 10.10 15.46
C ALA A 324 3.96 10.13 14.00
N GLY A 325 5.12 9.53 13.73
CA GLY A 325 5.77 9.47 12.43
C GLY A 325 6.82 10.54 12.20
N GLU A 326 7.26 11.27 13.23
CA GLU A 326 8.33 12.25 13.11
C GLU A 326 9.70 11.57 13.13
N VAL A 327 10.65 12.10 12.35
CA VAL A 327 12.00 11.54 12.24
C VAL A 327 12.80 11.84 13.50
N LEU A 328 13.25 10.78 14.17
CA LEU A 328 14.15 10.85 15.31
C LEU A 328 15.61 10.69 14.86
N GLU A 329 15.87 9.66 14.05
CA GLU A 329 17.22 9.31 13.61
C GLU A 329 17.17 8.74 12.18
N ALA A 330 18.17 9.08 11.37
CA ALA A 330 18.41 8.49 10.05
C ALA A 330 19.79 7.82 10.07
N PRO A 331 19.89 6.55 10.49
CA PRO A 331 21.17 5.85 10.55
C PRO A 331 21.91 5.91 9.21
N ALA A 332 23.19 6.26 9.27
CA ALA A 332 24.04 6.27 8.08
C ALA A 332 24.00 4.89 7.42
N ALA A 333 23.82 4.87 6.10
CA ALA A 333 23.87 3.62 5.35
C ALA A 333 25.22 2.96 5.59
N LYS A 334 25.22 1.65 5.86
CA LYS A 334 26.47 0.90 5.95
C LYS A 334 27.10 0.90 4.56
N GLU A 335 28.24 1.57 4.39
CA GLU A 335 28.94 1.61 3.10
C GLU A 335 29.22 0.18 2.62
N PRO A 336 28.63 -0.24 1.49
CA PRO A 336 28.76 -1.63 1.09
C PRO A 336 30.07 -1.79 0.32
N GLU A 337 31.11 -2.27 1.00
CA GLU A 337 32.41 -2.58 0.43
C GLU A 337 32.40 -4.00 -0.17
N ALA A 338 31.67 -4.19 -1.27
CA ALA A 338 31.61 -5.48 -1.96
C ALA A 338 31.87 -5.33 -3.46
N ALA A 339 32.98 -5.90 -3.91
CA ALA A 339 33.27 -6.04 -5.35
C ALA A 339 32.16 -6.83 -6.03
N PRO A 340 31.73 -6.43 -7.24
CA PRO A 340 30.71 -7.17 -8.00
C PRO A 340 31.13 -8.62 -8.23
N ALA A 341 30.23 -9.57 -7.96
CA ALA A 341 30.46 -11.00 -8.14
C ALA A 341 29.24 -11.65 -8.82
N PRO A 342 29.37 -12.23 -10.02
CA PRO A 342 28.24 -12.83 -10.72
C PRO A 342 27.66 -14.02 -9.96
N LEU A 343 26.35 -14.21 -10.04
CA LEU A 343 25.70 -15.42 -9.53
C LEU A 343 25.97 -16.59 -10.50
N PRO A 344 26.24 -17.81 -9.99
CA PRO A 344 26.32 -18.99 -10.84
C PRO A 344 25.03 -19.21 -11.64
N PRO A 345 25.09 -19.67 -12.91
CA PRO A 345 23.91 -19.76 -13.79
C PRO A 345 22.72 -20.57 -13.25
N VAL A 346 22.96 -21.53 -12.35
CA VAL A 346 21.90 -22.31 -11.69
C VAL A 346 20.92 -21.44 -10.90
N TRP A 347 21.34 -20.27 -10.44
CA TRP A 347 20.46 -19.29 -9.78
C TRP A 347 19.36 -18.82 -10.71
N ASN A 348 19.68 -18.44 -11.96
CA ASN A 348 18.70 -17.89 -12.89
C ASN A 348 17.59 -18.90 -13.19
N THR A 349 17.95 -20.18 -13.40
CA THR A 349 16.96 -21.24 -13.67
C THR A 349 16.05 -21.48 -12.46
N ALA A 350 16.62 -21.66 -11.26
CA ALA A 350 15.84 -21.92 -10.06
C ALA A 350 14.96 -20.72 -9.66
N LEU A 351 15.48 -19.50 -9.77
CA LEU A 351 14.69 -18.28 -9.53
C LEU A 351 13.55 -18.14 -10.54
N ALA A 352 13.77 -18.52 -11.80
CA ALA A 352 12.72 -18.47 -12.82
C ALA A 352 11.58 -19.43 -12.51
N ASP A 353 11.90 -20.65 -12.09
CA ASP A 353 10.89 -21.63 -11.71
C ASP A 353 10.11 -21.18 -10.46
N LEU A 354 10.80 -20.67 -9.43
CA LEU A 354 10.17 -20.16 -8.21
C LEU A 354 9.27 -18.96 -8.46
N ILE A 355 9.75 -17.95 -9.21
CA ILE A 355 8.98 -16.73 -9.50
C ILE A 355 7.80 -17.05 -10.42
N ALA A 356 7.97 -17.93 -11.41
CA ALA A 356 6.87 -18.35 -12.29
C ALA A 356 5.77 -19.08 -11.52
N ARG A 357 6.14 -19.91 -10.53
CA ARG A 357 5.18 -20.65 -9.69
C ARG A 357 4.30 -19.73 -8.84
N GLU A 358 4.85 -18.62 -8.34
CA GLU A 358 4.09 -17.61 -7.57
C GLU A 358 3.43 -16.55 -8.47
N SER A 359 3.46 -16.72 -9.79
CA SER A 359 2.91 -15.76 -10.76
C SER A 359 1.69 -16.32 -11.49
N ALA A 360 0.94 -15.45 -12.16
CA ALA A 360 -0.11 -15.89 -13.07
C ALA A 360 0.48 -16.77 -14.17
N ALA A 361 -0.14 -17.93 -14.44
CA ALA A 361 0.36 -18.95 -15.38
C ALA A 361 0.79 -18.38 -16.75
N PRO A 362 0.06 -17.42 -17.37
CA PRO A 362 0.48 -16.84 -18.64
C PRO A 362 1.84 -16.13 -18.63
N LEU A 363 2.33 -15.70 -17.46
CA LEU A 363 3.64 -15.04 -17.34
C LEU A 363 4.81 -16.02 -17.24
N ALA A 364 4.57 -17.32 -17.00
CA ALA A 364 5.63 -18.27 -16.69
C ALA A 364 6.73 -18.33 -17.78
N ALA A 365 6.34 -18.41 -19.05
CA ALA A 365 7.28 -18.44 -20.17
C ALA A 365 8.08 -17.14 -20.29
N ALA A 366 7.41 -15.99 -20.14
CA ALA A 366 8.05 -14.68 -20.20
C ALA A 366 9.02 -14.46 -19.02
N ILE A 367 8.69 -14.93 -17.82
CA ILE A 367 9.59 -14.90 -16.64
C ILE A 367 10.88 -15.68 -16.91
N LYS A 368 10.76 -16.88 -17.50
CA LYS A 368 11.91 -17.71 -17.88
C LYS A 368 12.77 -17.04 -18.95
N GLU A 369 12.15 -16.36 -19.90
CA GLU A 369 12.85 -15.59 -20.94
C GLU A 369 13.63 -14.41 -20.33
N VAL A 370 12.97 -13.59 -19.50
CA VAL A 370 13.61 -12.45 -18.83
C VAL A 370 14.81 -12.90 -17.98
N LEU A 371 14.66 -13.94 -17.17
CA LEU A 371 15.76 -14.39 -16.30
C LEU A 371 16.89 -15.07 -17.05
N ARG A 372 16.66 -15.57 -18.27
CA ARG A 372 17.74 -16.04 -19.14
C ARG A 372 18.63 -14.87 -19.61
N ASP A 373 18.02 -13.71 -19.85
CA ASP A 373 18.69 -12.58 -20.51
C ASP A 373 19.26 -11.55 -19.54
N VAL A 374 18.94 -11.66 -18.24
CA VAL A 374 19.41 -10.78 -17.17
C VAL A 374 20.61 -11.36 -16.44
N ALA A 375 21.70 -10.59 -16.37
CA ALA A 375 22.83 -10.90 -15.51
C ALA A 375 22.52 -10.53 -14.05
N ILE A 376 22.61 -11.49 -13.13
CA ILE A 376 22.44 -11.25 -11.70
C ILE A 376 23.80 -11.31 -11.02
N GLU A 377 24.12 -10.32 -10.18
CA GLU A 377 25.37 -10.25 -9.42
C GLU A 377 25.15 -9.81 -7.98
N TRP A 378 26.04 -10.22 -7.09
CA TRP A 378 26.21 -9.61 -5.77
C TRP A 378 27.07 -8.35 -5.88
N GLY A 379 26.86 -7.37 -5.01
CA GLY A 379 27.79 -6.25 -4.87
C GLY A 379 27.25 -5.11 -4.03
N ALA A 380 27.93 -3.97 -4.13
CA ALA A 380 27.53 -2.73 -3.46
C ALA A 380 26.16 -2.23 -3.92
N VAL A 381 25.22 -2.14 -2.97
CA VAL A 381 23.91 -1.47 -3.12
C VAL A 381 23.71 -0.60 -1.87
N PRO A 382 23.98 0.73 -1.95
CA PRO A 382 24.01 1.61 -0.77
C PRO A 382 22.65 1.75 -0.09
N ASP A 383 21.62 2.10 -0.86
CA ASP A 383 20.37 2.59 -0.28
C ASP A 383 19.28 1.53 -0.17
N ASP A 384 19.44 0.36 -0.82
CA ASP A 384 18.44 -0.71 -0.87
C ASP A 384 19.09 -2.12 -0.93
N LEU A 385 18.28 -3.16 -1.11
CA LEU A 385 18.73 -4.54 -1.30
C LEU A 385 18.92 -4.94 -2.76
N LEU A 386 18.38 -4.15 -3.68
CA LEU A 386 18.33 -4.41 -5.12
C LEU A 386 18.66 -3.15 -5.90
N ARG A 387 19.45 -3.27 -6.97
CA ARG A 387 19.59 -2.23 -7.99
C ARG A 387 19.40 -2.82 -9.37
N THR A 388 18.56 -2.19 -10.17
CA THR A 388 18.17 -2.69 -11.49
C THR A 388 18.73 -1.78 -12.59
N TRP A 389 19.19 -2.43 -13.65
CA TRP A 389 19.47 -1.85 -14.95
C TRP A 389 18.81 -2.73 -16.01
N ASP A 390 18.77 -2.26 -17.25
CA ASP A 390 18.10 -2.96 -18.36
C ASP A 390 18.48 -4.45 -18.44
N ARG A 391 19.77 -4.79 -18.53
CA ARG A 391 20.24 -6.18 -18.65
C ARG A 391 20.95 -6.75 -17.42
N ARG A 392 20.92 -6.02 -16.31
CA ARG A 392 21.67 -6.40 -15.10
C ARG A 392 20.88 -6.08 -13.85
N ILE A 393 20.95 -7.00 -12.89
CA ILE A 393 20.42 -6.81 -11.55
C ILE A 393 21.53 -7.06 -10.54
N ARG A 394 21.73 -6.12 -9.62
CA ARG A 394 22.66 -6.27 -8.50
C ARG A 394 21.89 -6.45 -7.20
N LEU A 395 22.21 -7.52 -6.49
CA LEU A 395 21.77 -7.82 -5.14
C LEU A 395 22.81 -7.33 -4.14
N SER A 396 22.34 -6.82 -3.00
CA SER A 396 23.20 -6.28 -1.95
C SER A 396 24.14 -7.35 -1.38
N GLY A 397 25.42 -7.02 -1.22
CA GLY A 397 26.39 -7.85 -0.49
C GLY A 397 25.97 -8.15 0.94
N ARG A 398 25.23 -7.23 1.59
CA ARG A 398 24.66 -7.41 2.94
C ARG A 398 23.71 -8.60 2.99
N LEU A 399 22.91 -8.80 1.93
CA LEU A 399 22.01 -9.95 1.80
C LEU A 399 22.80 -11.26 1.69
N ARG A 400 23.88 -11.27 0.90
CA ARG A 400 24.78 -12.43 0.78
C ARG A 400 25.42 -12.79 2.12
N GLU A 401 25.94 -11.81 2.83
CA GLU A 401 26.57 -12.00 4.15
C GLU A 401 25.59 -12.56 5.18
N ALA A 402 24.36 -12.04 5.21
CA ALA A 402 23.30 -12.54 6.09
C ALA A 402 22.93 -14.01 5.76
N GLY A 403 22.84 -14.36 4.48
CA GLY A 403 22.65 -15.73 4.03
C GLY A 403 23.78 -16.66 4.49
N GLN A 404 25.03 -16.25 4.28
CA GLN A 404 26.21 -17.02 4.70
C GLN A 404 26.31 -17.16 6.23
N ALA A 405 25.96 -16.13 6.99
CA ALA A 405 25.91 -16.20 8.45
C ALA A 405 24.84 -17.19 8.93
N SER A 406 23.64 -17.16 8.34
CA SER A 406 22.57 -18.12 8.64
C SER A 406 23.00 -19.56 8.37
N LEU A 407 23.64 -19.83 7.22
CA LEU A 407 24.09 -21.17 6.86
C LEU A 407 25.21 -21.70 7.77
N ARG A 408 26.15 -20.84 8.19
CA ARG A 408 27.21 -21.20 9.14
C ARG A 408 26.68 -21.50 10.54
N GLY A 409 25.58 -20.86 10.93
CA GLY A 409 24.89 -21.11 12.19
C GLY A 409 24.12 -22.44 12.23
N ALA A 410 23.76 -23.01 11.08
CA ALA A 410 22.98 -24.24 10.98
C ALA A 410 23.83 -25.52 11.02
N ALA A 411 23.31 -26.56 11.66
CA ALA A 411 23.94 -27.88 11.66
C ALA A 411 24.03 -28.45 10.23
N PRO A 412 25.07 -29.25 9.91
CA PRO A 412 25.18 -29.92 8.62
C PRO A 412 23.96 -30.82 8.32
N GLY A 413 23.66 -31.02 7.03
CA GLY A 413 22.56 -31.86 6.59
C GLY A 413 21.26 -31.08 6.41
N GLN A 414 20.16 -31.58 6.98
CA GLN A 414 18.81 -31.07 6.74
C GLN A 414 18.65 -29.60 7.16
N GLU A 415 19.13 -29.21 8.34
CA GLU A 415 18.98 -27.85 8.84
C GLU A 415 19.66 -26.83 7.91
N ARG A 416 20.86 -27.14 7.41
CA ARG A 416 21.56 -26.29 6.43
C ARG A 416 20.82 -26.22 5.09
N ALA A 417 20.20 -27.32 4.66
CA ALA A 417 19.38 -27.32 3.44
C ALA A 417 18.12 -26.44 3.60
N GLU A 418 17.46 -26.49 4.76
CA GLU A 418 16.31 -25.64 5.08
C GLU A 418 16.68 -24.15 5.11
N GLN A 419 17.83 -23.79 5.71
CA GLN A 419 18.31 -22.41 5.67
C GLN A 419 18.70 -21.95 4.26
N ALA A 420 19.29 -22.83 3.45
CA ALA A 420 19.59 -22.54 2.05
C ALA A 420 18.31 -22.26 1.26
N LEU A 421 17.28 -23.11 1.39
CA LEU A 421 15.99 -22.89 0.75
C LEU A 421 15.35 -21.58 1.22
N ARG A 422 15.35 -21.30 2.53
CA ARG A 422 14.82 -20.05 3.07
C ARG A 422 15.51 -18.84 2.43
N PHE A 423 16.83 -18.85 2.33
CA PHE A 423 17.60 -17.78 1.69
C PHE A 423 17.25 -17.60 0.20
N ILE A 424 17.15 -18.71 -0.55
CA ILE A 424 16.76 -18.69 -1.96
C ILE A 424 15.36 -18.07 -2.14
N LEU A 425 14.40 -18.43 -1.28
CA LEU A 425 13.05 -17.88 -1.31
C LEU A 425 13.02 -16.37 -1.01
N GLU A 426 13.85 -15.86 -0.09
CA GLU A 426 13.94 -14.41 0.14
C GLU A 426 14.50 -13.67 -1.08
N VAL A 427 15.48 -14.25 -1.78
CA VAL A 427 16.02 -13.69 -3.04
C VAL A 427 14.94 -13.70 -4.13
N ALA A 428 14.19 -14.79 -4.26
CA ALA A 428 13.09 -14.90 -5.23
C ALA A 428 12.00 -13.84 -4.97
N ARG A 429 11.61 -13.64 -3.70
CA ARG A 429 10.63 -12.60 -3.31
C ARG A 429 11.12 -11.19 -3.59
N LEU A 430 12.40 -10.92 -3.32
CA LEU A 430 13.00 -9.61 -3.61
C LEU A 430 13.02 -9.30 -5.11
N LEU A 431 13.29 -10.31 -5.95
CA LEU A 431 13.35 -10.17 -7.42
C LEU A 431 11.98 -10.23 -8.11
N GLY A 432 11.03 -10.95 -7.53
CA GLY A 432 9.74 -11.28 -8.14
C GLY A 432 8.99 -10.09 -8.72
N PRO A 433 8.83 -8.95 -8.02
CA PRO A 433 8.18 -7.77 -8.59
C PRO A 433 8.83 -7.25 -9.87
N GLU A 434 10.15 -7.06 -9.87
CA GLU A 434 10.90 -6.55 -11.04
C GLU A 434 10.79 -7.51 -12.24
N ILE A 435 10.99 -8.81 -11.99
CA ILE A 435 10.94 -9.82 -13.04
C ILE A 435 9.54 -9.94 -13.63
N ARG A 436 8.48 -9.90 -12.80
CA ARG A 436 7.09 -9.89 -13.29
C ARG A 436 6.78 -8.66 -14.12
N THR A 437 7.25 -7.47 -13.72
CA THR A 437 7.07 -6.24 -14.52
C THR A 437 7.73 -6.35 -15.88
N ARG A 438 8.97 -6.85 -15.96
CA ARG A 438 9.64 -7.09 -17.25
C ARG A 438 8.93 -8.15 -18.09
N ALA A 439 8.46 -9.22 -17.47
CA ALA A 439 7.74 -10.29 -18.16
C ALA A 439 6.38 -9.80 -18.71
N GLN A 440 5.68 -8.94 -17.96
CA GLN A 440 4.47 -8.27 -18.42
C GLN A 440 4.76 -7.37 -19.63
N ALA A 441 5.77 -6.50 -19.54
CA ALA A 441 6.16 -5.62 -20.63
C ALA A 441 6.57 -6.41 -21.89
N LEU A 442 7.26 -7.54 -21.71
CA LEU A 442 7.62 -8.44 -22.80
C LEU A 442 6.38 -9.04 -23.48
N LEU A 443 5.39 -9.49 -22.70
CA LEU A 443 4.13 -10.03 -23.23
C LEU A 443 3.31 -8.95 -23.94
N GLU A 444 3.21 -7.75 -23.36
CA GLU A 444 2.49 -6.59 -23.90
C GLU A 444 3.08 -6.11 -25.24
N ALA A 445 4.39 -6.26 -25.44
CA ALA A 445 5.07 -5.88 -26.68
C ALA A 445 4.81 -6.86 -27.85
N LEU A 446 4.22 -8.03 -27.60
CA LEU A 446 3.92 -9.01 -28.65
C LEU A 446 2.67 -8.59 -29.45
N PRO A 447 2.53 -9.03 -30.72
CA PRO A 447 1.28 -8.86 -31.46
C PRO A 447 0.09 -9.50 -30.73
N GLU A 448 -1.12 -8.93 -30.85
CA GLU A 448 -2.32 -9.42 -30.15
C GLU A 448 -2.61 -10.91 -30.41
N SER A 449 -2.36 -11.39 -31.62
CA SER A 449 -2.51 -12.81 -31.98
C SER A 449 -1.58 -13.72 -31.19
N GLU A 450 -0.37 -13.27 -30.92
CA GLU A 450 0.62 -13.98 -30.13
C GLU A 450 0.30 -13.94 -28.64
N GLN A 451 -0.12 -12.77 -28.13
CA GLN A 451 -0.60 -12.63 -26.75
C GLN A 451 -1.76 -13.61 -26.50
N ARG A 452 -2.75 -13.63 -27.40
CA ARG A 452 -3.88 -14.55 -27.32
C ARG A 452 -3.44 -16.00 -27.32
N ARG A 453 -2.55 -16.39 -28.23
CA ARG A 453 -2.01 -17.76 -28.30
C ARG A 453 -1.36 -18.18 -26.98
N ARG A 454 -0.55 -17.30 -26.36
CA ARG A 454 0.12 -17.60 -25.07
C ARG A 454 -0.88 -17.69 -23.92
N LEU A 455 -1.91 -16.84 -23.90
CA LEU A 455 -2.98 -16.90 -22.90
C LEU A 455 -3.81 -18.18 -23.02
N GLU A 456 -4.17 -18.56 -24.25
CA GLU A 456 -4.92 -19.80 -24.54
C GLU A 456 -4.11 -21.04 -24.18
N ALA A 457 -2.81 -21.07 -24.51
CA ALA A 457 -1.91 -22.16 -24.12
C ALA A 457 -1.82 -22.31 -22.60
N ALA A 458 -1.66 -21.20 -21.87
CA ALA A 458 -1.59 -21.21 -20.41
C ALA A 458 -2.92 -21.61 -19.74
N ALA A 459 -4.06 -21.37 -20.39
CA ALA A 459 -5.37 -21.82 -19.90
C ALA A 459 -5.62 -23.31 -20.16
N ALA A 460 -4.98 -23.88 -21.19
CA ALA A 460 -5.09 -25.30 -21.55
C ALA A 460 -4.13 -26.20 -20.74
N GLU A 461 -3.03 -25.65 -20.21
CA GLU A 461 -2.14 -26.37 -19.31
C GLU A 461 -2.80 -26.56 -17.94
N PRO A 462 -2.98 -27.81 -17.47
CA PRO A 462 -3.41 -28.04 -16.09
C PRO A 462 -2.38 -27.42 -15.14
N PRO A 463 -2.79 -26.94 -13.94
CA PRO A 463 -1.83 -26.49 -12.95
C PRO A 463 -0.81 -27.61 -12.73
N PRO A 464 0.50 -27.31 -12.76
CA PRO A 464 1.51 -28.35 -12.68
C PRO A 464 1.32 -29.17 -11.40
N GLU A 465 1.29 -30.50 -11.54
CA GLU A 465 1.47 -31.41 -10.41
C GLU A 465 2.84 -31.14 -9.77
N LEU A 466 2.94 -31.36 -8.46
CA LEU A 466 3.89 -30.69 -7.57
C LEU A 466 5.39 -30.88 -7.86
N ASP A 467 5.83 -31.84 -8.69
CA ASP A 467 6.90 -32.73 -8.18
C ASP A 467 7.99 -33.26 -9.14
N ASP A 468 8.52 -32.53 -10.15
CA ASP A 468 9.78 -33.01 -10.79
C ASP A 468 10.74 -31.89 -11.25
N ALA A 469 10.26 -30.93 -12.05
CA ALA A 469 11.15 -29.94 -12.67
C ALA A 469 11.61 -28.82 -11.72
N LEU A 470 10.74 -28.39 -10.79
CA LEU A 470 11.08 -27.45 -9.72
C LEU A 470 12.12 -28.06 -8.77
N ASP A 471 11.99 -29.36 -8.49
CA ASP A 471 12.84 -30.05 -7.53
C ASP A 471 14.28 -30.20 -8.01
N GLU A 472 14.51 -30.40 -9.32
CA GLU A 472 15.87 -30.54 -9.83
C GLU A 472 16.63 -29.20 -9.83
N SER A 473 16.05 -28.12 -10.35
CA SER A 473 16.73 -26.82 -10.44
C SER A 473 16.93 -26.19 -9.06
N VAL A 474 15.89 -26.23 -8.22
CA VAL A 474 15.94 -25.75 -6.83
C VAL A 474 16.82 -26.64 -5.97
N GLY A 475 16.74 -27.97 -6.11
CA GLY A 475 17.60 -28.92 -5.40
C GLY A 475 19.09 -28.74 -5.71
N LYS A 476 19.46 -28.53 -6.98
CA LYS A 476 20.82 -28.17 -7.38
C LYS A 476 21.28 -26.86 -6.74
N LEU A 477 20.40 -25.86 -6.69
CA LEU A 477 20.72 -24.58 -6.06
C LEU A 477 20.88 -24.70 -4.54
N ILE A 478 20.00 -25.44 -3.85
CA ILE A 478 20.13 -25.75 -2.42
C ILE A 478 21.48 -26.40 -2.14
N ALA A 479 21.84 -27.43 -2.90
CA ALA A 479 23.12 -28.13 -2.74
C ALA A 479 24.31 -27.20 -3.00
N LEU A 480 24.22 -26.25 -3.94
CA LEU A 480 25.25 -25.25 -4.18
C LEU A 480 25.38 -24.28 -2.99
N VAL A 481 24.27 -23.71 -2.54
CA VAL A 481 24.22 -22.70 -1.47
C VAL A 481 24.67 -23.32 -0.14
N ALA A 482 24.19 -24.51 0.21
CA ALA A 482 24.57 -25.22 1.44
C ALA A 482 26.06 -25.57 1.51
N ARG A 483 26.74 -25.72 0.36
CA ARG A 483 28.20 -25.97 0.28
C ARG A 483 29.06 -24.71 0.36
N SER A 484 28.47 -23.53 0.19
CA SER A 484 29.17 -22.25 0.19
C SER A 484 29.33 -21.62 1.58
N ALA A 485 28.93 -22.35 2.63
CA ALA A 485 28.94 -21.95 4.03
C ALA A 485 30.29 -22.16 4.72
#